data_AF-A0A084GDI6-F1
#
_entry.id   AF-A0A084GDI6-F1
#
_cell.length_a   1.000
_cell.length_b   1.000
_cell.length_c   1.000
_cell.angle_alpha   90.00
_cell.angle_beta   90.00
_cell.angle_gamma   90.00
#
_symmetry.space_group_name_H-M   'P 1'
#
loop_
_entity.id
_entity.type
_entity.pdbx_description
1 polymer ?
#
loop_
_entity_poly.entity_id
_entity_poly.type
_entity_poly.pdbx_seq_one_letter_code
_entity_poly.pdbx_strand_id
1 'polypeptide(L)'
;MATEFPEIKLHWLNESRAQRIVWLLEELKLPYTIEVYHRENMLAPISLQKVHPLGKSPVVTISSATTSEPLVLAESGHITQYLCDHFAPTQNPSLVPRKWQPGKEGQVAGETESYLRFAYLLHYAEGTLMMTVLVSLILGILGSPRVPFLVRPVSGFVANKVQNAFVFPNAKRNFEFLDELLRTAPDGGGYLCGGELTAADILMSFPLIAARRRFAHIGKWEGGSLEKAFPRVWAYLDKLEAEAGYLRAVEKIKELDGGKFVAI
;
A
#
# COMPACT_ATOMS: atom_id res chain seq x y z
N MET A 1 -31.24 18.04 2.01
CA MET A 1 -30.07 18.80 2.48
C MET A 1 -28.85 18.18 1.82
N ALA A 2 -28.02 18.95 1.13
CA ALA A 2 -26.75 18.41 0.62
C ALA A 2 -25.95 17.94 1.83
N THR A 3 -25.59 16.66 1.88
CA THR A 3 -24.67 16.14 2.90
C THR A 3 -23.34 16.87 2.71
N GLU A 4 -23.06 17.79 3.62
CA GLU A 4 -21.78 18.49 3.67
C GLU A 4 -20.71 17.45 4.01
N PHE A 5 -19.80 17.20 3.07
CA PHE A 5 -18.66 16.31 3.33
C PHE A 5 -17.75 16.97 4.37
N PRO A 6 -17.13 16.20 5.27
CA PRO A 6 -16.10 16.74 6.13
C PRO A 6 -14.92 17.23 5.28
N GLU A 7 -14.18 18.22 5.80
CA GLU A 7 -12.93 18.64 5.19
C GLU A 7 -11.89 17.54 5.38
N ILE A 8 -11.41 16.94 4.28
CA ILE A 8 -10.37 15.91 4.29
C ILE A 8 -9.10 16.51 3.68
N LYS A 9 -7.98 16.36 4.38
CA LYS A 9 -6.64 16.73 3.88
C LYS A 9 -5.69 15.56 4.00
N LEU A 10 -5.04 15.21 2.89
CA LEU A 10 -3.98 14.22 2.85
C LEU A 10 -2.61 14.92 2.89
N HIS A 11 -1.79 14.58 3.88
CA HIS A 11 -0.39 14.99 3.95
C HIS A 11 0.46 13.99 3.16
N TRP A 12 0.63 14.27 1.87
CA TRP A 12 1.27 13.38 0.91
C TRP A 12 2.78 13.60 0.85
N LEU A 13 3.56 12.52 0.95
CA LEU A 13 5.02 12.55 0.83
C LEU A 13 5.44 11.86 -0.45
N ASN A 14 6.42 12.42 -1.17
CA ASN A 14 6.96 11.77 -2.37
C ASN A 14 7.63 10.41 -2.08
N GLU A 15 7.55 9.51 -3.05
CA GLU A 15 8.03 8.12 -2.92
C GLU A 15 7.53 7.46 -1.61
N SER A 16 6.24 7.58 -1.34
CA SER A 16 5.65 7.08 -0.10
C SER A 16 4.34 6.35 -0.30
N ARG A 17 4.01 5.63 0.76
CA ARG A 17 2.77 4.91 1.01
C ARG A 17 1.51 5.77 0.84
N ALA A 18 1.63 7.09 0.85
CA ALA A 18 0.51 8.00 0.66
C ALA A 18 -0.14 7.89 -0.71
N GLN A 19 0.57 7.41 -1.74
CA GLN A 19 0.00 7.23 -3.07
C GLN A 19 -1.25 6.35 -3.06
N ARG A 20 -1.25 5.29 -2.25
CA ARG A 20 -2.42 4.40 -2.15
C ARG A 20 -3.62 5.04 -1.46
N ILE A 21 -3.38 6.05 -0.61
CA ILE A 21 -4.46 6.80 0.03
C ILE A 21 -5.08 7.78 -0.96
N VAL A 22 -4.29 8.37 -1.86
CA VAL A 22 -4.84 9.14 -3.01
C VAL A 22 -5.79 8.25 -3.80
N TRP A 23 -5.36 7.04 -4.18
CA TRP A 23 -6.22 6.10 -4.91
C TRP A 23 -7.48 5.73 -4.12
N LEU A 24 -7.36 5.42 -2.83
CA LEU A 24 -8.54 5.12 -2.01
C LEU A 24 -9.54 6.30 -1.98
N LEU A 25 -9.07 7.53 -1.84
CA LEU A 25 -9.92 8.72 -1.86
C LEU A 25 -10.60 8.92 -3.23
N GLU A 26 -9.91 8.61 -4.33
CA GLU A 26 -10.48 8.61 -5.69
C GLU A 26 -11.56 7.55 -5.89
N GLU A 27 -11.41 6.35 -5.32
CA GLU A 27 -12.42 5.28 -5.39
C GLU A 27 -13.63 5.55 -4.49
N LEU A 28 -13.42 6.22 -3.36
CA LEU A 28 -14.49 6.70 -2.48
C LEU A 28 -15.15 7.99 -2.98
N LYS A 29 -14.63 8.59 -4.06
CA LYS A 29 -15.14 9.85 -4.65
C LYS A 29 -15.30 10.97 -3.63
N LEU A 30 -14.42 11.01 -2.63
CA LEU A 30 -14.48 12.03 -1.58
C LEU A 30 -13.85 13.33 -2.09
N PRO A 31 -14.37 14.51 -1.72
CA PRO A 31 -13.64 15.75 -1.88
C PRO A 31 -12.51 15.80 -0.85
N TYR A 32 -11.29 16.12 -1.29
CA TYR A 32 -10.12 16.25 -0.41
C TYR A 32 -9.11 17.24 -0.97
N THR A 33 -8.26 17.75 -0.09
CA THR A 33 -7.07 18.54 -0.45
C THR A 33 -5.80 17.73 -0.18
N ILE A 34 -4.71 18.10 -0.85
CA ILE A 34 -3.39 17.48 -0.63
C ILE A 34 -2.40 18.56 -0.23
N GLU A 35 -1.68 18.32 0.87
CA GLU A 35 -0.48 19.05 1.20
C GLU A 35 0.74 18.21 0.79
N VAL A 36 1.57 18.76 -0.10
CA VAL A 36 2.71 18.05 -0.70
C VAL A 36 3.97 18.25 0.15
N TYR A 37 4.62 17.14 0.50
CA TYR A 37 5.89 17.09 1.20
C TYR A 37 6.94 16.38 0.35
N HIS A 38 8.19 16.85 0.42
CA HIS A 38 9.34 16.22 -0.22
C HIS A 38 10.34 15.71 0.80
N ARG A 39 10.96 14.57 0.49
CA ARG A 39 12.00 13.97 1.32
C ARG A 39 13.27 14.82 1.34
N GLU A 40 13.85 14.93 2.53
CA GLU A 40 15.16 15.50 2.78
C GLU A 40 16.10 14.34 3.15
N ASN A 41 17.15 14.10 2.36
CA ASN A 41 18.09 12.98 2.59
C ASN A 41 17.40 11.60 2.78
N MET A 42 16.42 11.29 1.93
CA MET A 42 15.55 10.09 2.00
C MET A 42 14.55 10.05 3.17
N LEU A 43 14.58 11.02 4.09
CA LEU A 43 13.69 11.06 5.25
C LEU A 43 12.53 12.03 5.01
N ALA A 44 11.44 11.82 5.74
CA ALA A 44 10.35 12.79 5.77
C ALA A 44 10.85 14.11 6.40
N PRO A 45 10.39 15.27 5.91
CA PRO A 45 10.77 16.55 6.49
C PRO A 45 10.23 16.67 7.92
N ILE A 46 10.96 17.37 8.78
CA ILE A 46 10.57 17.53 10.21
C ILE A 46 9.23 18.24 10.38
N SER A 47 8.80 19.02 9.38
CA SER A 47 7.48 19.66 9.35
C SER A 47 6.33 18.67 9.49
N LEU A 48 6.49 17.42 9.04
CA LEU A 48 5.46 16.39 9.17
C LEU A 48 5.20 15.99 10.63
N GLN A 49 6.16 16.24 11.54
CA GLN A 49 5.95 16.04 12.99
C GLN A 49 4.93 17.01 13.58
N LYS A 50 4.70 18.16 12.92
CA LYS A 50 3.66 19.12 13.33
C LYS A 50 2.26 18.57 13.10
N VAL A 51 2.11 17.62 12.19
CA VAL A 51 0.83 16.96 11.89
C VAL A 51 0.66 15.73 12.76
N HIS A 52 1.66 14.85 12.82
CA HIS A 52 1.63 13.66 13.66
C HIS A 52 3.01 13.42 14.32
N PRO A 53 3.10 13.14 15.63
CA PRO A 53 4.38 13.10 16.37
C PRO A 53 5.46 12.19 15.78
N LEU A 54 5.08 11.09 15.12
CA LEU A 54 6.05 10.17 14.50
C LEU A 54 6.68 10.69 13.20
N GLY A 55 6.14 11.76 12.60
CA GLY A 55 6.62 12.32 11.33
C GLY A 55 6.67 11.30 10.19
N LYS A 56 5.73 10.35 10.16
CA LYS A 56 5.61 9.32 9.13
C LYS A 56 4.48 9.68 8.16
N SER A 57 4.50 9.07 6.99
CA SER A 57 3.47 9.23 5.96
C SER A 57 2.96 7.83 5.56
N PRO A 58 1.64 7.66 5.29
CA PRO A 58 0.61 8.70 5.16
C PRO A 58 0.07 9.25 6.48
N VAL A 59 -0.49 10.46 6.41
CA VAL A 59 -1.33 11.06 7.46
C VAL A 59 -2.52 11.76 6.78
N VAL A 60 -3.71 11.60 7.34
CA VAL A 60 -4.93 12.30 6.90
C VAL A 60 -5.49 13.08 8.07
N THR A 61 -5.92 14.33 7.84
CA THR A 61 -6.69 15.10 8.81
C THR A 61 -8.12 15.27 8.33
N ILE A 62 -9.09 15.07 9.23
CA ILE A 62 -10.52 15.19 8.94
C ILE A 62 -11.16 16.17 9.92
N SER A 63 -11.84 17.19 9.41
CA SER A 63 -12.59 18.17 10.21
C SER A 63 -14.06 18.19 9.79
N SER A 64 -14.97 18.27 10.76
CA SER A 64 -16.40 18.44 10.51
C SER A 64 -16.98 19.53 11.42
N ALA A 65 -18.21 19.94 11.13
CA ALA A 65 -18.95 20.89 11.98
C ALA A 65 -19.12 20.40 13.44
N THR A 66 -18.89 19.11 13.73
CA THR A 66 -19.05 18.51 15.06
C THR A 66 -17.71 18.30 15.79
N THR A 67 -16.57 18.60 15.16
CA THR A 67 -15.25 18.40 15.77
C THR A 67 -14.64 19.73 16.20
N SER A 68 -14.20 19.84 17.45
CA SER A 68 -13.48 21.02 17.94
C SER A 68 -12.05 21.11 17.42
N GLU A 69 -11.44 19.97 17.12
CA GLU A 69 -10.09 19.85 16.55
C GLU A 69 -10.11 18.81 15.43
N PRO A 70 -9.24 18.93 14.40
CA PRO A 70 -9.14 17.93 13.34
C PRO A 70 -8.78 16.54 13.88
N LEU A 71 -9.49 15.51 13.43
CA LEU A 71 -9.09 14.13 13.65
C LEU A 71 -7.85 13.83 12.81
N VAL A 72 -6.76 13.42 13.45
CA VAL A 72 -5.51 13.02 12.79
C VAL A 72 -5.44 11.50 12.70
N LEU A 73 -5.41 10.96 11.48
CA LEU A 73 -5.29 9.54 11.20
C LEU A 73 -3.91 9.23 10.60
N ALA A 74 -3.18 8.34 11.26
CA ALA A 74 -1.92 7.75 10.78
C ALA A 74 -2.09 6.23 10.64
N GLU A 75 -1.07 5.56 10.07
CA GLU A 75 -1.06 4.14 9.68
C GLU A 75 -1.99 3.83 8.50
N SER A 76 -1.43 3.35 7.38
CA SER A 76 -2.20 3.19 6.14
C SER A 76 -3.36 2.19 6.28
N GLY A 77 -3.17 1.09 7.03
CA GLY A 77 -4.26 0.14 7.28
C GLY A 77 -5.39 0.76 8.12
N HIS A 78 -5.04 1.58 9.11
CA HIS A 78 -6.02 2.27 9.96
C HIS A 78 -6.77 3.37 9.21
N ILE A 79 -6.05 4.18 8.41
CA ILE A 79 -6.66 5.18 7.52
C ILE A 79 -7.63 4.49 6.55
N THR A 80 -7.21 3.39 5.91
CA THR A 80 -8.06 2.63 5.00
C THR A 80 -9.32 2.13 5.70
N GLN A 81 -9.18 1.47 6.85
CA GLN A 81 -10.33 0.97 7.62
C GLN A 81 -11.29 2.10 7.99
N TYR A 82 -10.77 3.22 8.53
CA TYR A 82 -11.59 4.36 8.93
C TYR A 82 -12.38 4.94 7.76
N LEU A 83 -11.71 5.20 6.62
CA LEU A 83 -12.37 5.77 5.45
C LEU A 83 -13.42 4.80 4.88
N CYS A 84 -13.12 3.50 4.86
CA CYS A 84 -14.07 2.48 4.42
C CYS A 84 -15.29 2.42 5.34
N ASP A 85 -15.12 2.35 6.67
CA ASP A 85 -16.23 2.24 7.62
C ASP A 85 -17.20 3.43 7.55
N HIS A 86 -16.68 4.63 7.29
CA HIS A 86 -17.46 5.87 7.32
C HIS A 86 -18.02 6.27 5.95
N PHE A 87 -17.33 5.96 4.86
CA PHE A 87 -17.70 6.46 3.52
C PHE A 87 -18.06 5.36 2.51
N ALA A 88 -17.46 4.17 2.58
CA ALA A 88 -17.73 3.13 1.58
C ALA A 88 -19.21 2.71 1.50
N PRO A 89 -19.97 2.55 2.62
CA PRO A 89 -21.38 2.15 2.55
C PRO A 89 -22.26 3.07 1.68
N THR A 90 -21.91 4.36 1.58
CA THR A 90 -22.69 5.34 0.81
C THR A 90 -22.06 5.70 -0.53
N GLN A 91 -20.72 5.69 -0.61
CA GLN A 91 -20.00 6.15 -1.80
C GLN A 91 -19.60 5.01 -2.74
N ASN A 92 -19.10 3.90 -2.18
CA ASN A 92 -18.60 2.77 -2.96
C ASN A 92 -18.54 1.48 -2.11
N PRO A 93 -19.66 0.75 -1.98
CA PRO A 93 -19.75 -0.38 -1.07
C PRO A 93 -18.92 -1.60 -1.50
N SER A 94 -18.50 -1.70 -2.77
CA SER A 94 -17.64 -2.81 -3.23
C SER A 94 -16.25 -2.80 -2.60
N LEU A 95 -15.81 -1.65 -2.07
CA LEU A 95 -14.50 -1.52 -1.43
C LEU A 95 -14.35 -2.34 -0.15
N VAL A 96 -15.46 -2.79 0.44
CA VAL A 96 -15.48 -3.69 1.60
C VAL A 96 -16.36 -4.89 1.29
N PRO A 97 -15.81 -6.12 1.23
CA PRO A 97 -16.62 -7.30 1.02
C PRO A 97 -17.70 -7.47 2.10
N ARG A 98 -18.80 -8.13 1.73
CA ARG A 98 -19.84 -8.46 2.70
C ARG A 98 -19.25 -9.26 3.86
N LYS A 99 -19.37 -8.74 5.08
CA LYS A 99 -18.80 -9.38 6.26
C LYS A 99 -19.35 -10.77 6.55
N TRP A 100 -20.66 -10.89 6.70
CA TRP A 100 -21.31 -12.11 7.19
C TRP A 100 -21.93 -12.92 6.06
N GLN A 101 -21.80 -14.24 6.14
CA GLN A 101 -22.66 -15.15 5.37
C GLN A 101 -24.13 -14.96 5.80
N PRO A 102 -25.11 -15.10 4.89
CA PRO A 102 -26.52 -14.96 5.24
C PRO A 102 -26.94 -15.83 6.44
N GLY A 103 -27.47 -15.21 7.51
CA GLY A 103 -27.97 -15.93 8.68
C GLY A 103 -26.88 -16.41 9.66
N LYS A 104 -25.64 -15.93 9.49
CA LYS A 104 -24.48 -16.27 10.34
C LYS A 104 -23.92 -15.05 11.08
N GLU A 105 -24.68 -13.96 11.15
CA GLU A 105 -24.26 -12.71 11.78
C GLU A 105 -23.88 -12.92 13.25
N GLY A 106 -22.67 -12.47 13.62
CA GLY A 106 -22.16 -12.55 14.99
C GLY A 106 -21.71 -13.96 15.44
N GLN A 107 -21.76 -14.96 14.57
CA GLN A 107 -21.26 -16.31 14.86
C GLN A 107 -19.77 -16.40 14.57
N VAL A 108 -19.02 -17.14 15.40
CA VAL A 108 -17.61 -17.45 15.13
C VAL A 108 -17.49 -18.21 13.81
N ALA A 109 -16.61 -17.74 12.91
CA ALA A 109 -16.47 -18.26 11.55
C ALA A 109 -17.74 -18.12 10.68
N GLY A 110 -18.61 -17.16 11.02
CA GLY A 110 -19.77 -16.78 10.21
C GLY A 110 -19.42 -15.80 9.08
N GLU A 111 -18.20 -15.29 9.04
CA GLU A 111 -17.73 -14.34 8.05
C GLU A 111 -17.60 -14.98 6.65
N THR A 112 -17.70 -14.17 5.60
CA THR A 112 -17.35 -14.61 4.25
C THR A 112 -15.83 -14.73 4.11
N GLU A 113 -15.38 -15.62 3.22
CA GLU A 113 -13.95 -15.74 2.92
C GLU A 113 -13.37 -14.43 2.37
N SER A 114 -14.10 -13.75 1.49
CA SER A 114 -13.77 -12.45 0.90
C SER A 114 -13.47 -11.40 1.98
N TYR A 115 -14.32 -11.34 3.03
CA TYR A 115 -14.11 -10.43 4.16
C TYR A 115 -12.94 -10.86 5.07
N LEU A 116 -12.77 -12.15 5.34
CA LEU A 116 -11.63 -12.64 6.14
C LEU A 116 -10.30 -12.31 5.46
N ARG A 117 -10.22 -12.47 4.13
CA ARG A 117 -9.07 -12.04 3.32
C ARG A 117 -8.88 -10.53 3.40
N PHE A 118 -9.94 -9.75 3.24
CA PHE A 118 -9.89 -8.29 3.35
C PHE A 118 -9.31 -7.85 4.69
N ALA A 119 -9.87 -8.33 5.80
CA ALA A 119 -9.41 -8.00 7.15
C ALA A 119 -7.94 -8.42 7.37
N TYR A 120 -7.56 -9.62 6.92
CA TYR A 120 -6.18 -10.09 6.99
C TYR A 120 -5.22 -9.17 6.21
N LEU A 121 -5.58 -8.79 4.99
CA LEU A 121 -4.73 -8.00 4.10
C LEU A 121 -4.51 -6.56 4.60
N LEU A 122 -5.47 -5.98 5.33
CA LEU A 122 -5.29 -4.68 5.99
C LEU A 122 -4.11 -4.68 6.98
N HIS A 123 -3.79 -5.83 7.57
CA HIS A 123 -2.65 -5.99 8.47
C HIS A 123 -1.40 -6.52 7.76
N TYR A 124 -1.56 -7.52 6.89
CA TYR A 124 -0.48 -8.17 6.17
C TYR A 124 0.34 -7.20 5.31
N ALA A 125 -0.32 -6.21 4.69
CA ALA A 125 0.33 -5.23 3.82
C ALA A 125 1.51 -4.53 4.51
N GLU A 126 1.31 -3.99 5.72
CA GLU A 126 2.37 -3.35 6.49
C GLU A 126 3.15 -4.32 7.36
N GLY A 127 2.47 -5.24 8.05
CA GLY A 127 3.08 -6.10 9.07
C GLY A 127 3.99 -7.19 8.50
N THR A 128 3.84 -7.57 7.24
CA THR A 128 4.59 -8.68 6.64
C THR A 128 5.29 -8.29 5.34
N LEU A 129 4.53 -7.91 4.32
CA LEU A 129 5.11 -7.68 2.99
C LEU A 129 5.98 -6.42 2.99
N MET A 130 5.44 -5.29 3.46
CA MET A 130 6.18 -4.03 3.46
C MET A 130 7.42 -4.08 4.38
N MET A 131 7.38 -4.84 5.48
CA MET A 131 8.58 -5.07 6.31
C MET A 131 9.69 -5.79 5.53
N THR A 132 9.35 -6.80 4.75
CA THR A 132 10.32 -7.51 3.88
C THR A 132 10.91 -6.56 2.83
N VAL A 133 10.06 -5.73 2.22
CA VAL A 133 10.48 -4.70 1.25
C VAL A 133 11.39 -3.66 1.90
N LEU A 134 11.06 -3.21 3.12
CA LEU A 134 11.85 -2.21 3.86
C LEU A 134 13.25 -2.73 4.20
N VAL A 135 13.36 -3.98 4.68
CA VAL A 135 14.66 -4.61 4.96
C VAL A 135 15.50 -4.70 3.68
N SER A 136 14.89 -5.09 2.55
CA SER A 136 15.58 -5.09 1.25
C SER A 136 16.07 -3.70 0.84
N LEU A 137 15.25 -2.66 1.02
CA LEU A 137 15.64 -1.26 0.79
C LEU A 137 16.86 -0.87 1.64
N ILE A 138 16.83 -1.13 2.95
CA ILE A 138 17.92 -0.76 3.87
C ILE A 138 19.22 -1.47 3.47
N LEU A 139 19.17 -2.78 3.17
CA LEU A 139 20.34 -3.53 2.72
C LEU A 139 20.85 -3.03 1.37
N GLY A 140 19.97 -2.63 0.47
CA GLY A 140 20.33 -2.03 -0.82
C GLY A 140 21.14 -0.73 -0.68
N ILE A 141 20.94 0.05 0.39
CA ILE A 141 21.72 1.27 0.65
C ILE A 141 23.20 0.95 0.85
N LEU A 142 23.51 -0.19 1.49
CA LEU A 142 24.88 -0.59 1.82
C LEU A 142 25.74 -0.91 0.58
N GLY A 143 25.11 -1.22 -0.55
CA GLY A 143 25.79 -1.40 -1.84
C GLY A 143 25.76 -0.16 -2.74
N SER A 144 25.14 0.94 -2.29
CA SER A 144 24.88 2.11 -3.12
C SER A 144 26.05 3.13 -3.12
N PRO A 145 26.05 4.11 -4.04
CA PRO A 145 27.02 5.22 -4.02
C PRO A 145 27.00 6.10 -2.76
N ARG A 146 26.02 5.93 -1.85
CA ARG A 146 26.00 6.63 -0.55
C ARG A 146 27.04 6.10 0.43
N VAL A 147 27.53 4.88 0.23
CA VAL A 147 28.63 4.33 1.04
C VAL A 147 29.97 4.75 0.40
N PRO A 148 30.95 5.24 1.20
CA PRO A 148 32.27 5.60 0.69
C PRO A 148 32.92 4.47 -0.14
N PHE A 149 33.56 4.85 -1.24
CA PHE A 149 34.07 3.91 -2.26
C PHE A 149 34.95 2.79 -1.68
N LEU A 150 35.77 3.08 -0.68
CA LEU A 150 36.67 2.10 -0.05
C LEU A 150 35.93 1.03 0.76
N VAL A 151 34.78 1.37 1.36
CA VAL A 151 34.00 0.47 2.23
C VAL A 151 32.92 -0.28 1.43
N ARG A 152 32.42 0.34 0.37
CA ARG A 152 31.28 -0.13 -0.44
C ARG A 152 31.40 -1.59 -0.93
N PRO A 153 32.56 -2.12 -1.38
CA PRO A 153 32.68 -3.52 -1.81
C PRO A 153 32.37 -4.50 -0.68
N VAL A 154 32.85 -4.22 0.53
CA VAL A 154 32.67 -5.09 1.71
C VAL A 154 31.24 -5.00 2.22
N SER A 155 30.71 -3.78 2.39
CA SER A 155 29.32 -3.58 2.84
C SER A 155 28.31 -4.15 1.85
N GLY A 156 28.55 -4.00 0.54
CA GLY A 156 27.73 -4.59 -0.51
C GLY A 156 27.77 -6.12 -0.49
N PHE A 157 28.94 -6.73 -0.29
CA PHE A 157 29.07 -8.19 -0.15
C PHE A 157 28.27 -8.72 1.05
N VAL A 158 28.42 -8.09 2.22
CA VAL A 158 27.67 -8.48 3.44
C VAL A 158 26.17 -8.31 3.22
N ALA A 159 25.75 -7.18 2.65
CA ALA A 159 24.35 -6.93 2.34
C ALA A 159 23.77 -8.01 1.41
N ASN A 160 24.48 -8.40 0.36
CA ASN A 160 24.05 -9.46 -0.55
C ASN A 160 23.92 -10.82 0.15
N LYS A 161 24.81 -11.14 1.10
CA LYS A 161 24.69 -12.37 1.91
C LYS A 161 23.42 -12.34 2.77
N VAL A 162 23.15 -11.23 3.45
CA VAL A 162 21.94 -11.07 4.28
C VAL A 162 20.68 -11.10 3.41
N GLN A 163 20.69 -10.42 2.26
CA GLN A 163 19.56 -10.45 1.33
C GLN A 163 19.26 -11.88 0.87
N ASN A 164 20.27 -12.65 0.47
CA ASN A 164 20.06 -14.03 0.01
C ASN A 164 19.64 -14.98 1.14
N ALA A 165 20.12 -14.79 2.36
CA ALA A 165 19.81 -15.66 3.49
C ALA A 165 18.44 -15.38 4.15
N PHE A 166 18.01 -14.11 4.20
CA PHE A 166 16.84 -13.69 4.95
C PHE A 166 15.77 -13.02 4.10
N VAL A 167 16.13 -12.10 3.21
CA VAL A 167 15.15 -11.35 2.41
C VAL A 167 14.57 -12.25 1.32
N PHE A 168 15.41 -12.91 0.53
CA PHE A 168 14.98 -13.69 -0.62
C PHE A 168 14.04 -14.86 -0.25
N PRO A 169 14.31 -15.67 0.79
CA PRO A 169 13.36 -16.72 1.20
C PRO A 169 12.01 -16.17 1.64
N ASN A 170 12.00 -15.02 2.34
CA ASN A 170 10.76 -14.37 2.75
C ASN A 170 10.03 -13.74 1.57
N ALA A 171 10.74 -13.10 0.64
CA ALA A 171 10.15 -12.59 -0.61
C ALA A 171 9.49 -13.72 -1.40
N LYS A 172 10.18 -14.87 -1.55
CA LYS A 172 9.62 -16.06 -2.22
C LYS A 172 8.35 -16.54 -1.54
N ARG A 173 8.34 -16.75 -0.22
CA ARG A 173 7.14 -17.18 0.52
C ARG A 173 5.98 -16.21 0.41
N ASN A 174 6.26 -14.90 0.48
CA ASN A 174 5.22 -13.89 0.33
C ASN A 174 4.60 -13.93 -1.07
N PHE A 175 5.42 -14.07 -2.11
CA PHE A 175 4.92 -14.16 -3.49
C PHE A 175 4.21 -15.50 -3.77
N GLU A 176 4.68 -16.62 -3.22
CA GLU A 176 3.97 -17.90 -3.25
C GLU A 176 2.59 -17.80 -2.57
N PHE A 177 2.53 -17.16 -1.41
CA PHE A 177 1.28 -16.93 -0.69
C PHE A 177 0.31 -16.03 -1.48
N LEU A 178 0.81 -14.94 -2.08
CA LEU A 178 -0.01 -14.05 -2.89
C LEU A 178 -0.48 -14.71 -4.20
N ASP A 179 0.38 -15.50 -4.84
CA ASP A 179 0.01 -16.31 -6.00
C ASP A 179 -1.14 -17.27 -5.67
N GLU A 180 -1.06 -17.93 -4.51
CA GLU A 180 -2.09 -18.83 -4.00
C GLU A 180 -3.38 -18.10 -3.62
N LEU A 181 -3.30 -16.94 -2.96
CA LEU A 181 -4.48 -16.11 -2.69
C LEU A 181 -5.19 -15.73 -3.99
N LEU A 182 -4.45 -15.29 -5.01
CA LEU A 182 -5.02 -14.98 -6.32
C LEU A 182 -5.60 -16.22 -7.01
N ARG A 183 -4.95 -17.39 -6.88
CA ARG A 183 -5.45 -18.66 -7.45
C ARG A 183 -6.78 -19.09 -6.85
N THR A 184 -6.94 -18.87 -5.55
CA THR A 184 -8.05 -19.35 -4.74
C THR A 184 -9.07 -18.25 -4.44
N ALA A 185 -8.95 -17.08 -5.06
CA ALA A 185 -9.82 -15.95 -4.80
C ALA A 185 -11.30 -16.35 -4.97
N PRO A 186 -12.17 -16.02 -4.00
CA PRO A 186 -13.59 -16.36 -4.05
C PRO A 186 -14.32 -15.57 -5.15
N ASP A 187 -15.63 -15.83 -5.30
CA ASP A 187 -16.55 -14.98 -6.07
C ASP A 187 -16.12 -14.71 -7.53
N GLY A 188 -15.59 -15.74 -8.21
CA GLY A 188 -15.20 -15.65 -9.62
C GLY A 188 -13.84 -14.99 -9.88
N GLY A 189 -13.09 -14.67 -8.82
CA GLY A 189 -11.64 -14.45 -8.80
C GLY A 189 -11.07 -13.49 -9.86
N GLY A 190 -10.65 -12.31 -9.41
CA GLY A 190 -9.89 -11.35 -10.23
C GLY A 190 -9.07 -10.36 -9.42
N TYR A 191 -9.20 -10.40 -8.09
CA TYR A 191 -8.54 -9.59 -7.08
C TYR A 191 -8.25 -10.46 -5.85
N LEU A 192 -7.55 -9.93 -4.83
CA LEU A 192 -7.14 -10.73 -3.67
C LEU A 192 -8.32 -11.19 -2.81
N CYS A 193 -9.38 -10.38 -2.77
CA CYS A 193 -10.57 -10.63 -1.96
C CYS A 193 -11.77 -11.19 -2.75
N GLY A 194 -11.68 -11.33 -4.07
CA GLY A 194 -12.75 -11.91 -4.87
C GLY A 194 -12.81 -11.39 -6.31
N GLY A 195 -14.02 -11.23 -6.83
CA GLY A 195 -14.28 -10.75 -8.20
C GLY A 195 -14.17 -9.22 -8.39
N GLU A 196 -14.20 -8.44 -7.31
CA GLU A 196 -14.23 -6.98 -7.35
C GLU A 196 -13.01 -6.35 -6.63
N LEU A 197 -12.64 -5.13 -7.05
CA LEU A 197 -11.59 -4.34 -6.42
C LEU A 197 -12.04 -3.95 -5.00
N THR A 198 -11.18 -4.21 -4.01
CA THR A 198 -11.41 -3.79 -2.63
C THR A 198 -10.36 -2.80 -2.13
N ALA A 199 -10.62 -2.16 -1.00
CA ALA A 199 -9.60 -1.31 -0.38
C ALA A 199 -8.35 -2.09 0.09
N ALA A 200 -8.46 -3.42 0.26
CA ALA A 200 -7.30 -4.27 0.52
C ALA A 200 -6.37 -4.36 -0.70
N ASP A 201 -6.91 -4.46 -1.92
CA ASP A 201 -6.14 -4.43 -3.17
C ASP A 201 -5.41 -3.08 -3.34
N ILE A 202 -6.12 -1.97 -3.08
CA ILE A 202 -5.53 -0.63 -3.07
C ILE A 202 -4.41 -0.54 -2.04
N LEU A 203 -4.62 -1.06 -0.82
CA LEU A 203 -3.61 -1.05 0.23
C LEU A 203 -2.37 -1.86 -0.17
N MET A 204 -2.57 -3.01 -0.82
CA MET A 204 -1.54 -3.95 -1.29
C MET A 204 -0.76 -3.46 -2.51
N SER A 205 -1.32 -2.53 -3.30
CA SER A 205 -0.67 -1.98 -4.50
C SER A 205 0.74 -1.46 -4.21
N PHE A 206 0.89 -0.61 -3.20
CA PHE A 206 2.17 0.04 -2.88
C PHE A 206 3.29 -0.95 -2.53
N PRO A 207 3.13 -1.86 -1.54
CA PRO A 207 4.20 -2.79 -1.21
C PRO A 207 4.52 -3.75 -2.37
N LEU A 208 3.54 -4.12 -3.21
CA LEU A 208 3.78 -4.96 -4.38
C LEU A 208 4.55 -4.23 -5.49
N ILE A 209 4.18 -2.99 -5.80
CA ILE A 209 4.90 -2.14 -6.76
C ILE A 209 6.34 -1.92 -6.27
N ALA A 210 6.52 -1.57 -5.00
CA ALA A 210 7.85 -1.44 -4.41
C ALA A 210 8.63 -2.76 -4.47
N ALA A 211 7.97 -3.90 -4.24
CA ALA A 211 8.60 -5.23 -4.34
C ALA A 211 9.14 -5.52 -5.74
N ARG A 212 8.45 -5.11 -6.82
CA ARG A 212 8.94 -5.31 -8.20
C ARG A 212 10.39 -4.84 -8.36
N ARG A 213 10.66 -3.61 -7.94
CA ARG A 213 12.00 -3.01 -8.05
C ARG A 213 12.99 -3.56 -7.03
N ARG A 214 12.54 -3.82 -5.81
CA ARG A 214 13.43 -4.24 -4.70
C ARG A 214 13.85 -5.69 -4.80
N PHE A 215 12.97 -6.55 -5.28
CA PHE A 215 13.21 -7.98 -5.36
C PHE A 215 13.74 -8.44 -6.72
N ALA A 216 13.73 -7.57 -7.75
CA ALA A 216 14.22 -7.90 -9.09
C ALA A 216 15.64 -8.51 -9.13
N HIS A 217 16.53 -8.05 -8.25
CA HIS A 217 17.95 -8.41 -8.28
C HIS A 217 18.42 -9.21 -7.06
N ILE A 218 17.50 -9.75 -6.27
CA ILE A 218 17.83 -10.54 -5.08
C ILE A 218 17.66 -12.03 -5.39
N GLY A 219 18.55 -12.86 -4.84
CA GLY A 219 18.49 -14.31 -5.01
C GLY A 219 18.49 -14.78 -6.47
N LYS A 220 17.94 -15.98 -6.68
CA LYS A 220 17.78 -16.60 -7.99
C LYS A 220 16.32 -17.00 -8.17
N TRP A 221 15.58 -16.21 -8.93
CA TRP A 221 14.19 -16.50 -9.28
C TRP A 221 14.09 -17.62 -10.31
N GLU A 222 13.05 -18.44 -10.20
CA GLU A 222 12.70 -19.42 -11.21
C GLU A 222 12.41 -18.73 -12.55
N GLY A 223 12.85 -19.31 -13.66
CA GLY A 223 12.77 -18.67 -14.98
C GLY A 223 13.69 -17.45 -15.17
N GLY A 224 14.49 -17.07 -14.17
CA GLY A 224 15.51 -16.01 -14.26
C GLY A 224 15.03 -14.60 -13.86
N SER A 225 13.77 -14.43 -13.49
CA SER A 225 13.21 -13.13 -13.06
C SER A 225 12.01 -13.33 -12.14
N LEU A 226 11.73 -12.36 -11.26
CA LEU A 226 10.56 -12.41 -10.37
C LEU A 226 9.23 -12.56 -11.13
N GLU A 227 9.08 -11.85 -12.25
CA GLU A 227 7.92 -11.94 -13.15
C GLU A 227 7.67 -13.38 -13.63
N LYS A 228 8.71 -14.01 -14.20
CA LYS A 228 8.62 -15.40 -14.68
C LYS A 228 8.37 -16.42 -13.57
N ALA A 229 8.82 -16.14 -12.34
CA ALA A 229 8.55 -16.99 -11.19
C ALA A 229 7.10 -16.87 -10.69
N PHE A 230 6.46 -15.69 -10.83
CA PHE A 230 5.11 -15.42 -10.34
C PHE A 230 4.25 -14.66 -11.36
N PRO A 231 3.93 -15.27 -12.52
CA PRO A 231 3.24 -14.58 -13.61
C PRO A 231 1.83 -14.10 -13.22
N ARG A 232 1.11 -14.81 -12.33
CA ARG A 232 -0.22 -14.38 -11.87
C ARG A 232 -0.15 -13.13 -11.00
N VAL A 233 0.83 -13.08 -10.07
CA VAL A 233 1.08 -11.88 -9.25
C VAL A 233 1.48 -10.70 -10.14
N TRP A 234 2.26 -10.96 -11.20
CA TRP A 234 2.65 -9.92 -12.14
C TRP A 234 1.47 -9.37 -12.94
N ALA A 235 0.63 -10.24 -13.49
CA ALA A 235 -0.59 -9.86 -14.20
C ALA A 235 -1.59 -9.12 -13.30
N TYR A 236 -1.69 -9.53 -12.03
CA TYR A 236 -2.49 -8.81 -11.04
C TYR A 236 -1.96 -7.40 -10.78
N LEU A 237 -0.64 -7.22 -10.70
CA LEU A 237 -0.05 -5.89 -10.55
C LEU A 237 -0.28 -5.00 -11.77
N ASP A 238 -0.13 -5.54 -12.99
CA ASP A 238 -0.44 -4.80 -14.22
C ASP A 238 -1.91 -4.38 -14.26
N LYS A 239 -2.80 -5.25 -13.77
CA LYS A 239 -4.22 -4.93 -13.61
C LYS A 239 -4.43 -3.78 -12.62
N LEU A 240 -3.81 -3.82 -11.43
CA LEU A 240 -3.93 -2.73 -10.45
C LEU A 240 -3.46 -1.38 -11.00
N GLU A 241 -2.36 -1.34 -11.75
CA GLU A 241 -1.83 -0.10 -12.33
C GLU A 241 -2.68 0.40 -13.53
N ALA A 242 -3.46 -0.48 -14.15
CA ALA A 242 -4.43 -0.14 -15.19
C ALA A 242 -5.79 0.32 -14.64
N GLU A 243 -6.03 0.19 -13.33
CA GLU A 243 -7.29 0.62 -12.72
C GLU A 243 -7.51 2.12 -12.90
N ALA A 244 -8.74 2.49 -13.26
CA ALA A 244 -9.07 3.87 -13.57
C ALA A 244 -8.80 4.82 -12.38
N GLY A 245 -9.06 4.39 -11.14
CA GLY A 245 -8.74 5.19 -9.96
C GLY A 245 -7.24 5.29 -9.66
N TYR A 246 -6.46 4.26 -9.98
CA TYR A 246 -5.00 4.33 -9.86
C TYR A 246 -4.46 5.39 -10.82
N LEU A 247 -4.90 5.37 -12.07
CA LEU A 247 -4.51 6.35 -13.09
C LEU A 247 -4.92 7.77 -12.71
N ARG A 248 -6.14 7.98 -12.19
CA ARG A 248 -6.58 9.29 -11.65
C ARG A 248 -5.69 9.76 -10.50
N ALA A 249 -5.35 8.86 -9.57
CA ALA A 249 -4.50 9.18 -8.43
C ALA A 249 -3.07 9.55 -8.85
N VAL A 250 -2.53 8.87 -9.86
CA VAL A 250 -1.22 9.21 -10.45
C VAL A 250 -1.26 10.57 -11.11
N GLU A 251 -2.27 10.84 -11.94
CA GLU A 251 -2.36 12.10 -12.68
C GLU A 251 -2.54 13.29 -11.74
N LYS A 252 -3.42 13.19 -10.74
CA LYS A 252 -3.63 14.23 -9.73
C LYS A 252 -2.33 14.61 -9.02
N ILE A 253 -1.49 13.62 -8.67
CA ILE A 253 -0.22 13.90 -8.02
C ILE A 253 0.80 14.48 -8.99
N LYS A 254 0.82 14.07 -10.28
CA LYS A 254 1.68 14.71 -11.28
C LYS A 254 1.36 16.19 -11.45
N GLU A 255 0.08 16.54 -11.50
CA GLU A 255 -0.39 17.93 -11.59
C GLU A 255 0.05 18.74 -10.36
N LEU A 256 -0.15 18.20 -9.16
CA LEU A 256 0.17 18.87 -7.89
C LEU A 256 1.68 18.97 -7.61
N ASP A 257 2.46 17.98 -8.02
CA ASP A 257 3.91 17.93 -7.80
C ASP A 257 4.72 18.60 -8.95
N GLY A 258 4.04 19.33 -9.84
CA GLY A 258 4.67 20.03 -10.97
C GLY A 258 5.49 19.10 -11.87
N GLY A 259 5.04 17.87 -12.07
CA GLY A 259 5.72 16.85 -12.88
C GLY A 259 6.92 16.16 -12.23
N LYS A 260 7.25 16.45 -10.96
CA LYS A 260 8.35 15.78 -10.24
C LYS A 260 7.99 14.39 -9.72
N PHE A 261 6.70 14.02 -9.80
CA PHE A 261 6.22 12.72 -9.38
C PHE A 261 6.81 11.60 -10.24
N VAL A 262 7.38 10.61 -9.54
CA VAL A 262 7.80 9.34 -10.14
C VAL A 262 7.01 8.24 -9.44
N ALA A 263 6.19 7.52 -10.21
CA ALA A 263 5.58 6.29 -9.72
C ALA A 263 6.69 5.31 -9.32
N ILE A 264 6.56 4.70 -8.14
CA ILE A 264 7.62 3.85 -7.55
C ILE A 264 7.81 2.58 -8.36
#